data_AF-A0A7V2MDY5-F1
#
_entry.id   AF-A0A7V2MDY5-F1
#
_cell.length_a   1.000
_cell.length_b   1.000
_cell.length_c   1.000
_cell.angle_alpha   90.00
_cell.angle_beta   90.00
_cell.angle_gamma   90.00
#
_symmetry.space_group_name_H-M   'P 1'
#
loop_
_entity.id
_entity.type
_entity.pdbx_description
1 polymer ?
#
loop_
_entity_poly.entity_id
_entity_poly.type
_entity_poly.pdbx_seq_one_letter_code
_entity_poly.pdbx_strand_id
1 'polypeptide(L)'
;MISPDDVSQSRGEEIANSVSHGLGTLGVLVGAPFLIIATTRTGSPWNIIGASVFLFAMFVLFLTSTLYHGLTFPTAKRIFRVLDHGAIFL
;
A
#
# COMPACT_ATOMS: atom_id res chain seq x y z
N MET A 1 6.03 9.47 -27.56
CA MET A 1 6.94 9.18 -26.42
C MET A 1 6.21 8.17 -25.56
N ILE A 2 6.57 6.90 -25.70
CA ILE A 2 6.01 5.79 -24.91
C ILE A 2 6.65 5.93 -23.52
N SER A 3 5.87 6.13 -22.45
CA SER A 3 6.47 6.10 -21.11
C SER A 3 6.95 4.66 -20.83
N PRO A 4 8.03 4.45 -20.07
CA PRO A 4 8.57 3.11 -19.78
C PRO A 4 7.55 2.12 -19.19
N ASP A 5 6.41 2.65 -18.72
CA ASP A 5 5.28 1.97 -18.09
C ASP A 5 4.24 1.42 -19.09
N ASP A 6 4.46 1.59 -20.41
CA ASP A 6 3.54 1.13 -21.48
C ASP A 6 3.71 -0.36 -21.85
N VAL A 7 4.58 -1.09 -21.15
CA VAL A 7 4.60 -2.56 -21.24
C VAL A 7 3.48 -3.10 -20.36
N SER A 8 2.39 -3.54 -20.98
CA SER A 8 1.27 -4.15 -20.26
C SER A 8 1.76 -5.34 -19.44
N GLN A 9 1.57 -5.30 -18.12
CA GLN A 9 1.87 -6.42 -17.23
C GLN A 9 1.09 -7.67 -17.65
N SER A 10 1.75 -8.82 -17.59
CA SER A 10 1.09 -10.10 -17.79
C SER A 10 0.10 -10.40 -16.67
N ARG A 11 -0.88 -11.27 -16.93
CA ARG A 11 -1.83 -11.73 -15.90
C ARG A 11 -1.12 -12.35 -14.69
N GLY A 12 -0.01 -13.03 -14.90
CA GLY A 12 0.79 -13.62 -13.82
C GLY A 12 1.41 -12.56 -12.91
N GLU A 13 1.96 -11.49 -13.51
CA GLU A 13 2.51 -10.36 -12.77
C GLU A 13 1.43 -9.59 -12.01
N GLU A 14 0.25 -9.36 -12.62
CA GLU A 14 -0.87 -8.71 -11.93
C GLU A 14 -1.33 -9.52 -10.70
N ILE A 15 -1.41 -10.86 -10.81
CA ILE A 15 -1.74 -11.72 -9.68
C ILE A 15 -0.64 -11.68 -8.61
N ALA A 16 0.62 -11.81 -9.01
CA ALA A 16 1.74 -11.78 -8.09
C ALA A 16 1.81 -10.45 -7.32
N ASN A 17 1.60 -9.32 -8.01
CA ASN A 17 1.54 -7.99 -7.40
C ASN A 17 0.33 -7.87 -6.46
N SER A 18 -0.86 -8.28 -6.88
CA SER A 18 -2.04 -8.21 -6.00
C SER A 18 -1.86 -9.05 -4.73
N VAL A 19 -1.26 -10.25 -4.83
CA VAL A 19 -0.98 -11.12 -3.68
C VAL A 19 0.11 -10.53 -2.79
N SER A 20 1.25 -10.09 -3.33
CA SER A 20 2.36 -9.56 -2.53
C SER A 20 1.96 -8.30 -1.77
N HIS A 21 1.25 -7.38 -2.44
CA HIS A 21 0.74 -6.17 -1.81
C HIS A 21 -0.39 -6.49 -0.82
N GLY A 22 -1.25 -7.45 -1.12
CA GLY A 22 -2.32 -7.88 -0.21
C GLY A 22 -1.76 -8.47 1.09
N LEU A 23 -0.69 -9.27 0.99
CA LEU A 23 0.06 -9.74 2.16
C LEU A 23 0.72 -8.58 2.92
N GLY A 24 1.23 -7.57 2.21
CA GLY A 24 1.72 -6.32 2.80
C GLY A 24 0.64 -5.59 3.61
N THR A 25 -0.57 -5.42 3.05
CA THR A 25 -1.72 -4.80 3.75
C THR A 25 -2.07 -5.57 5.01
N LEU A 26 -2.17 -6.91 4.94
CA LEU A 26 -2.43 -7.74 6.12
C LEU A 26 -1.31 -7.64 7.15
N GLY A 27 -0.05 -7.61 6.71
CA GLY A 27 1.12 -7.41 7.56
C GLY A 27 1.05 -6.09 8.33
N VAL A 28 0.64 -4.99 7.68
CA VAL A 28 0.43 -3.70 8.34
C VAL A 28 -0.70 -3.79 9.37
N LEU A 29 -1.85 -4.38 9.02
CA LEU A 29 -2.99 -4.52 9.94
C LEU A 29 -2.64 -5.34 11.18
N VAL A 30 -1.90 -6.43 11.01
CA VAL A 30 -1.45 -7.28 12.12
C VAL A 30 -0.34 -6.62 12.92
N GLY A 31 0.62 -5.98 12.26
CA GLY A 31 1.80 -5.35 12.89
C GLY A 31 1.50 -4.03 13.61
N ALA A 32 0.51 -3.26 13.14
CA ALA A 32 0.19 -1.94 13.66
C ALA A 32 -0.08 -1.93 15.18
N PRO A 33 -0.92 -2.81 15.76
CA PRO A 33 -1.13 -2.86 17.21
C PRO A 33 0.18 -3.08 17.98
N PHE A 34 1.07 -3.95 17.50
CA PHE A 34 2.35 -4.23 18.18
C PHE A 34 3.27 -3.01 18.16
N LEU A 35 3.39 -2.33 17.02
CA LEU A 35 4.22 -1.14 16.91
C LEU A 35 3.67 0.02 17.76
N ILE A 36 2.35 0.22 17.76
CA ILE A 36 1.72 1.24 18.61
C ILE A 36 1.93 0.91 20.08
N ILE A 37 1.70 -0.32 20.53
CA ILE A 37 1.96 -0.73 21.92
C ILE A 37 3.45 -0.60 22.28
N ALA A 38 4.37 -0.87 21.35
CA ALA A 38 5.80 -0.70 21.59
C ALA A 38 6.16 0.78 21.80
N THR A 39 5.60 1.68 20.99
CA THR A 39 5.85 3.13 21.11
C THR A 39 5.27 3.73 22.39
N THR A 40 4.18 3.19 22.95
CA THR A 40 3.62 3.67 24.22
C THR A 40 4.48 3.30 25.45
N ARG A 41 5.29 2.25 25.35
CA ARG A 41 6.11 1.76 26.49
C ARG A 41 7.44 2.48 26.63
N THR A 42 7.97 3.02 25.54
CA THR A 42 9.36 3.53 25.48
C THR A 42 9.47 4.92 24.87
N GLY A 43 8.39 5.49 24.33
CA GLY A 43 8.42 6.67 23.48
C GLY A 43 7.75 7.92 24.04
N SER A 44 8.14 9.06 23.45
CA SER A 44 7.43 10.34 23.53
C SER A 44 6.13 10.28 22.71
N PRO A 45 5.13 11.16 22.94
CA PRO A 45 3.97 11.30 22.06
C PRO A 45 4.32 11.42 20.57
N TRP A 46 5.48 12.00 20.24
CA TRP A 46 5.98 12.10 18.86
C TRP A 46 6.23 10.74 18.21
N ASN A 47 6.62 9.72 18.98
CA ASN A 47 6.84 8.37 18.46
C ASN A 47 5.52 7.72 18.03
N ILE A 48 4.46 7.94 18.79
CA ILE A 48 3.11 7.43 18.47
C ILE A 48 2.59 8.11 17.21
N ILE A 49 2.77 9.44 17.09
CA ILE A 49 2.38 10.20 15.90
C ILE A 49 3.15 9.70 14.68
N GLY A 50 4.48 9.62 14.76
CA GLY A 50 5.33 9.15 13.67
C GLY A 50 5.00 7.72 13.24
N ALA A 51 4.83 6.80 14.19
CA ALA A 51 4.44 5.42 13.90
C ALA A 51 3.05 5.34 13.26
N SER A 52 2.09 6.15 13.72
CA SER A 52 0.74 6.19 13.16
C SER A 52 0.72 6.70 11.72
N VAL A 53 1.47 7.78 11.43
CA VAL A 53 1.61 8.32 10.07
C VAL A 53 2.27 7.30 9.16
N PHE A 54 3.37 6.68 9.60
CA PHE A 54 4.08 5.64 8.85
C PHE A 54 3.18 4.43 8.54
N LEU A 55 2.48 3.90 9.54
CA LEU A 55 1.54 2.78 9.36
C LEU A 55 0.40 3.13 8.42
N PHE A 56 -0.13 4.36 8.50
CA PHE A 56 -1.17 4.84 7.62
C PHE A 56 -0.69 4.95 6.17
N ALA A 57 0.49 5.55 5.93
CA ALA A 57 1.10 5.64 4.60
C ALA A 57 1.32 4.24 4.00
N MET A 58 1.91 3.31 4.76
CA MET A 58 2.08 1.92 4.32
C MET A 58 0.75 1.23 4.04
N PHE A 59 -0.27 1.42 4.89
CA PHE A 59 -1.59 0.83 4.68
C PHE A 59 -2.21 1.33 3.38
N VAL A 60 -2.18 2.63 3.13
CA VAL A 60 -2.70 3.24 1.91
C VAL A 60 -1.95 2.69 0.69
N LEU A 61 -0.62 2.69 0.70
CA LEU A 61 0.22 2.17 -0.39
C LEU A 61 -0.11 0.73 -0.74
N PHE A 62 -0.10 -0.18 0.24
CA PHE A 62 -0.34 -1.59 -0.05
C PHE A 62 -1.79 -1.85 -0.47
N LEU A 63 -2.76 -1.15 0.15
CA LEU A 63 -4.16 -1.33 -0.18
C LEU A 63 -4.49 -0.82 -1.60
N THR A 64 -4.03 0.38 -1.97
CA THR A 64 -4.29 0.94 -3.30
C THR A 64 -3.66 0.08 -4.39
N SER A 65 -2.46 -0.45 -4.15
CA SER A 65 -1.78 -1.35 -5.08
C SER A 65 -2.50 -2.70 -5.23
N THR A 66 -2.92 -3.30 -4.10
CA THR A 66 -3.69 -4.55 -4.10
C THR A 66 -4.96 -4.42 -4.93
N LEU A 67 -5.68 -3.31 -4.73
CA LEU A 67 -6.91 -2.99 -5.46
C LEU A 67 -6.63 -2.67 -6.93
N TYR A 68 -5.57 -1.91 -7.24
CA TYR A 68 -5.20 -1.59 -8.62
C TYR A 68 -4.97 -2.85 -9.46
N HIS A 69 -4.18 -3.79 -8.93
CA HIS A 69 -3.87 -5.04 -9.63
C HIS A 69 -4.99 -6.08 -9.56
N GLY A 70 -5.85 -6.04 -8.53
CA GLY A 70 -6.98 -6.96 -8.39
C GLY A 70 -8.25 -6.56 -9.15
N LEU A 71 -8.41 -5.28 -9.51
CA LEU A 71 -9.61 -4.78 -10.17
C LEU A 71 -9.59 -5.04 -11.68
N THR A 72 -10.72 -5.53 -12.20
CA THR A 72 -10.95 -5.74 -13.64
C THR A 72 -11.81 -4.63 -14.28
N PHE A 73 -12.52 -3.85 -13.46
CA PHE A 73 -13.39 -2.75 -13.93
C PHE A 73 -12.55 -1.54 -14.40
N PRO A 74 -12.67 -1.10 -15.68
CA PRO A 74 -11.77 -0.08 -16.25
C PRO A 74 -11.76 1.26 -15.52
N THR A 75 -12.94 1.76 -15.10
CA THR A 75 -13.07 3.05 -14.41
C THR A 75 -12.40 3.02 -13.04
N ALA A 76 -12.64 1.95 -12.27
CA ALA A 76 -12.04 1.78 -10.95
C ALA A 76 -10.53 1.58 -11.06
N LYS A 77 -10.07 0.75 -12.01
CA LYS A 77 -8.65 0.51 -12.27
C LYS A 77 -7.89 1.80 -12.61
N ARG A 78 -8.51 2.74 -13.32
CA ARG A 78 -7.91 4.05 -13.61
C ARG A 78 -7.73 4.90 -12.34
N ILE A 79 -8.73 4.94 -11.47
CA ILE A 79 -8.66 5.69 -10.21
C ILE A 79 -7.58 5.10 -9.31
N PHE A 80 -7.60 3.78 -9.10
CA PHE A 80 -6.63 3.11 -8.23
C PHE A 80 -5.21 3.16 -8.77
N ARG A 81 -4.99 3.24 -10.09
CA ARG A 81 -3.66 3.49 -10.67
C ARG A 81 -3.08 4.82 -10.23
N VAL A 82 -3.87 5.89 -10.28
CA VAL A 82 -3.43 7.23 -9.86
C VAL A 82 -3.15 7.25 -8.36
N LEU A 83 -4.01 6.60 -7.57
CA LEU A 83 -3.81 6.49 -6.12
C LEU A 83 -2.57 5.67 -5.76
N ASP A 84 -2.33 4.55 -6.45
CA ASP A 84 -1.15 3.69 -6.27
C ASP A 84 0.15 4.44 -6.58
N HIS A 85 0.22 5.17 -7.70
CA HIS A 85 1.37 5.99 -8.04
C HIS A 85 1.57 7.18 -7.10
N GLY A 86 0.49 7.74 -6.55
CA GLY A 86 0.58 8.80 -5.56
C GLY A 86 1.03 8.30 -4.19
N ALA A 87 0.59 7.10 -3.80
CA ALA A 87 0.82 6.55 -2.47
C ALA A 87 2.30 6.23 -2.18
N ILE A 88 3.14 6.05 -3.20
CA ILE A 88 4.59 5.85 -3.02
C ILE A 88 5.31 7.11 -2.51
N PHE A 89 4.68 8.29 -2.61
CA PHE A 89 5.24 9.56 -2.15
C PHE A 89 4.76 9.99 -0.76
N LEU A 90 3.87 9.19 -0.13
CA LEU A 90 3.44 9.38 1.26
C LEU A 90 4.49 8.84 2.24
#